data_AF-A0A661L382-F1
#
_entry.id   AF-A0A661L382-F1
#
_cell.length_a   1.000
_cell.length_b   1.000
_cell.length_c   1.000
_cell.angle_alpha   90.00
_cell.angle_beta   90.00
_cell.angle_gamma   90.00
#
_symmetry.space_group_name_H-M   'P 1'
#
loop_
_entity.id
_entity.type
_entity.pdbx_description
1 polymer ?
#
loop_
_entity_poly.entity_id
_entity_poly.type
_entity_poly.pdbx_seq_one_letter_code
_entity_poly.pdbx_strand_id
1 'polypeptide(L)'
;MKKRFVVHEHHASRLHYDFRLELGGVLRSWAIPKGPSMNPKDKRLAVLVEDHPIEYIDFEGIIPEGSYGAGPVVIWDKGTFDLIEEQPNKISFRLHGDKLKGEFTLARLKKGQKGNEWLLIKKRDGYENPDWKMTLALTPEKKESLKVRAPSCDVS
;
A
#
# COMPACT_ATOMS: atom_id res chain seq x y z
N MET A 1 2.00 -2.06 -21.50
CA MET A 1 0.86 -1.70 -20.62
C MET A 1 1.41 -1.07 -19.35
N LYS A 2 0.83 0.04 -18.89
CA LYS A 2 1.23 0.65 -17.60
C LYS A 2 0.66 -0.21 -16.47
N LYS A 3 1.52 -0.62 -15.53
CA LYS A 3 1.11 -1.45 -14.38
C LYS A 3 0.41 -0.57 -13.34
N ARG A 4 -0.53 -1.13 -12.58
CA ARG A 4 -1.31 -0.36 -11.60
C ARG A 4 -0.78 -0.52 -10.18
N PHE A 5 -1.04 0.49 -9.36
CA PHE A 5 -0.83 0.40 -7.92
C PHE A 5 -2.05 0.92 -7.17
N VAL A 6 -2.18 0.47 -5.93
CA VAL A 6 -3.17 0.97 -4.99
C VAL A 6 -2.57 1.03 -3.61
N VAL A 7 -3.05 1.99 -2.82
CA VAL A 7 -2.84 2.06 -1.40
C VAL A 7 -4.21 2.01 -0.75
N HIS A 8 -4.47 0.97 0.02
CA HIS A 8 -5.67 0.89 0.83
C HIS A 8 -5.39 1.44 2.22
N GLU A 9 -6.25 2.29 2.73
CA GLU A 9 -6.32 2.62 4.15
C GLU A 9 -7.20 1.60 4.85
N HIS A 10 -6.61 0.88 5.79
CA HIS A 10 -7.22 -0.29 6.41
C HIS A 10 -7.34 -0.08 7.92
N HIS A 11 -8.58 0.07 8.37
CA HIS A 11 -8.95 0.25 9.78
C HIS A 11 -9.25 -1.10 10.42
N ALA A 12 -8.24 -1.98 10.44
CA ALA A 12 -8.30 -3.25 11.17
C ALA A 12 -8.15 -3.04 12.69
N SER A 13 -7.67 -4.06 13.41
CA SER A 13 -7.29 -3.92 14.83
C SER A 13 -6.34 -2.74 15.10
N ARG A 14 -5.52 -2.39 14.11
CA ARG A 14 -4.73 -1.16 14.07
C ARG A 14 -4.85 -0.55 12.68
N LEU A 15 -4.94 0.77 12.61
CA LEU A 15 -4.81 1.51 11.37
C LEU A 15 -3.46 1.21 10.71
N HIS A 16 -3.50 0.81 9.45
CA HIS A 16 -2.34 0.65 8.58
C HIS A 16 -2.74 0.89 7.13
N TYR A 17 -1.75 0.87 6.24
CA TYR A 17 -1.96 1.10 4.82
C TYR A 17 -1.38 -0.06 4.02
N ASP A 18 -2.21 -0.73 3.22
CA ASP A 18 -1.76 -1.80 2.34
C ASP A 18 -1.33 -1.21 1.01
N PHE A 19 -0.02 -1.18 0.78
CA PHE A 19 0.59 -0.75 -0.48
C PHE A 19 0.73 -1.94 -1.42
N ARG A 20 0.20 -1.84 -2.63
CA ARG A 20 0.13 -2.97 -3.56
C ARG A 20 0.59 -2.57 -4.97
N LEU A 21 1.41 -3.40 -5.59
CA LEU A 21 1.89 -3.25 -6.96
C LEU A 21 1.45 -4.44 -7.81
N GLU A 22 0.86 -4.17 -8.98
CA GLU A 22 0.55 -5.19 -9.98
C GLU A 22 1.86 -5.70 -10.62
N LEU A 23 2.34 -6.86 -10.16
CA LEU A 23 3.61 -7.47 -10.56
C LEU A 23 3.44 -8.99 -10.73
N GLY A 24 3.87 -9.54 -11.86
CA GLY A 24 3.86 -10.99 -12.10
C GLY A 24 2.46 -11.62 -12.11
N GLY A 25 1.41 -10.87 -12.47
CA GLY A 25 0.03 -11.37 -12.52
C GLY A 25 -0.71 -11.34 -11.17
N VAL A 26 -0.11 -10.74 -10.13
CA VAL A 26 -0.70 -10.58 -8.80
C VAL A 26 -0.48 -9.17 -8.27
N LEU A 27 -1.13 -8.83 -7.16
CA LEU A 27 -0.83 -7.67 -6.35
C LEU A 27 0.17 -8.03 -5.27
N ARG A 28 1.45 -7.80 -5.53
CA ARG A 28 2.47 -7.86 -4.48
C ARG A 28 2.20 -6.80 -3.44
N SER A 29 2.09 -7.21 -2.18
CA SER A 29 1.45 -6.40 -1.14
C SER A 29 2.35 -6.22 0.08
N TRP A 30 2.33 -5.01 0.64
CA TRP A 30 3.02 -4.65 1.87
C TRP A 30 2.11 -3.86 2.80
N ALA A 31 2.03 -4.28 4.06
CA ALA A 31 1.39 -3.50 5.12
C ALA A 31 2.37 -2.43 5.65
N ILE A 32 1.94 -1.17 5.64
CA ILE A 32 2.72 0.00 6.07
C ILE A 32 2.01 0.64 7.28
N PRO A 33 2.43 0.33 8.52
CA PRO A 33 1.69 0.76 9.72
C PRO A 33 1.51 2.28 9.85
N LYS A 34 2.52 3.06 9.43
CA LYS A 34 2.47 4.54 9.48
C LYS A 34 1.99 5.18 8.18
N GLY A 35 1.73 4.38 7.15
CA GLY A 35 1.46 4.85 5.79
C GLY A 35 2.70 5.34 5.02
N PRO A 36 2.57 5.52 3.69
CA PRO A 36 3.64 6.00 2.81
C PRO A 36 3.99 7.48 3.09
N SER A 37 5.17 7.91 2.64
CA SER A 37 5.60 9.30 2.81
C SER A 37 6.22 9.88 1.55
N MET A 38 5.86 11.12 1.23
CA MET A 38 6.54 11.91 0.21
C MET A 38 7.79 12.62 0.75
N ASN A 39 8.11 12.49 2.04
CA ASN A 39 9.35 13.03 2.61
C ASN A 39 10.50 12.02 2.45
N PRO A 40 11.59 12.35 1.73
CA PRO A 40 12.73 11.45 1.52
C PRO A 40 13.52 11.12 2.80
N LYS A 41 13.31 11.86 3.89
CA LYS A 41 13.91 11.57 5.20
C LYS A 41 13.16 10.45 5.94
N ASP A 42 11.91 10.19 5.57
CA ASP A 42 11.11 9.15 6.19
C ASP A 42 11.47 7.77 5.61
N LYS A 43 11.84 6.84 6.49
CA LYS A 43 11.97 5.42 6.16
C LYS A 43 10.77 4.69 6.73
N ARG A 44 9.80 4.34 5.88
CA ARG A 44 8.56 3.70 6.31
C ARG A 44 8.73 2.18 6.32
N LEU A 45 8.49 1.54 7.46
CA LEU A 45 8.43 0.07 7.54
C LEU A 45 7.29 -0.42 6.65
N ALA A 46 7.61 -1.36 5.76
CA ALA A 46 6.68 -2.03 4.86
C ALA A 46 6.86 -3.53 5.05
N VAL A 47 5.86 -4.20 5.63
CA VAL A 47 5.91 -5.63 5.93
C VAL A 47 5.28 -6.37 4.76
N LEU A 48 6.03 -7.25 4.10
CA LEU A 48 5.54 -8.08 3.00
C LEU A 48 4.47 -9.06 3.55
N VAL A 49 3.31 -9.07 2.91
CA VAL A 49 2.14 -9.92 3.22
C VAL A 49 1.78 -10.79 2.01
N GLU A 50 0.75 -11.64 2.10
CA GLU A 50 0.36 -12.48 0.96
C GLU A 50 0.04 -11.65 -0.29
N ASP A 51 0.31 -12.24 -1.46
CA ASP A 51 -0.11 -11.69 -2.73
C ASP A 51 -1.64 -11.69 -2.82
N HIS A 52 -2.20 -10.68 -3.48
CA HIS A 52 -3.65 -10.57 -3.68
C HIS A 52 -4.01 -10.69 -5.18
N PRO A 53 -5.19 -11.21 -5.53
CA PRO A 53 -5.74 -11.15 -6.88
C PRO A 53 -5.80 -9.73 -7.43
N ILE A 54 -5.62 -9.57 -8.74
CA ILE A 54 -5.61 -8.27 -9.43
C ILE A 54 -6.94 -7.53 -9.26
N GLU A 55 -8.04 -8.27 -9.18
CA GLU A 55 -9.40 -7.76 -8.99
C GLU A 55 -9.55 -7.02 -7.65
N TYR A 56 -8.69 -7.33 -6.66
CA TYR A 56 -8.72 -6.68 -5.36
C TYR A 56 -8.24 -5.22 -5.39
N ILE A 57 -7.67 -4.77 -6.51
CA ILE A 57 -7.12 -3.41 -6.62
C ILE A 57 -8.16 -2.30 -6.50
N ASP A 58 -9.42 -2.61 -6.81
CA ASP A 58 -10.55 -1.67 -6.79
C ASP A 58 -11.48 -1.91 -5.58
N PHE A 59 -11.03 -2.68 -4.57
CA PHE A 59 -11.85 -3.01 -3.42
C PHE A 59 -12.03 -1.84 -2.44
N GLU A 60 -13.28 -1.54 -2.11
CA GLU A 60 -13.67 -0.70 -0.97
C GLU A 60 -14.86 -1.34 -0.25
N GLY A 61 -14.84 -1.36 1.08
CA GLY A 61 -15.91 -1.99 1.86
C GLY A 61 -15.55 -2.15 3.33
N ILE A 62 -16.42 -2.85 4.06
CA ILE A 62 -16.18 -3.25 5.45
C ILE A 62 -15.98 -4.77 5.46
N ILE A 63 -14.78 -5.21 5.86
CA ILE A 63 -14.49 -6.62 6.07
C ILE A 63 -15.22 -7.07 7.34
N PRO A 64 -16.03 -8.14 7.30
CA PRO A 64 -16.82 -8.59 8.45
C PRO A 64 -15.98 -8.87 9.70
N GLU A 65 -16.56 -8.63 10.87
CA GLU A 65 -15.95 -9.05 12.14
C GLU A 65 -15.76 -10.56 12.19
N GLY A 66 -14.68 -11.00 12.84
CA GLY A 66 -14.28 -12.41 12.89
C GLY A 66 -13.51 -12.91 11.68
N SER A 67 -13.47 -12.15 10.57
CA SER A 67 -12.58 -12.42 9.45
C SER A 67 -11.17 -11.84 9.69
N TYR A 68 -10.16 -12.43 9.06
CA TYR A 68 -8.82 -11.84 9.03
C TYR A 68 -8.87 -10.47 8.35
N GLY A 69 -8.32 -9.44 9.00
CA GLY A 69 -8.42 -8.06 8.51
C GLY A 69 -9.80 -7.43 8.68
N ALA A 70 -10.62 -7.84 9.64
CA ALA A 70 -11.90 -7.21 9.93
C ALA A 70 -11.78 -5.68 10.11
N GLY A 71 -12.63 -4.93 9.42
CA GLY A 71 -12.68 -3.47 9.50
C GLY A 71 -12.91 -2.76 8.17
N PRO A 72 -13.11 -1.42 8.19
CA PRO A 72 -13.22 -0.62 6.98
C PRO A 72 -11.93 -0.60 6.15
N VAL A 73 -12.10 -0.77 4.84
CA VAL A 73 -11.04 -0.65 3.82
C VAL A 73 -11.51 0.35 2.77
N VAL A 74 -10.69 1.37 2.52
CA VAL A 74 -10.92 2.35 1.45
C VAL A 74 -9.67 2.57 0.64
N ILE A 75 -9.83 2.96 -0.62
CA ILE A 75 -8.72 3.37 -1.47
C ILE A 75 -8.25 4.73 -0.97
N TRP A 76 -7.01 4.76 -0.48
CA TRP A 76 -6.34 5.97 -0.06
C TRP A 76 -5.67 6.67 -1.25
N ASP A 77 -5.00 5.93 -2.12
CA ASP A 77 -4.44 6.44 -3.37
C ASP A 77 -4.42 5.31 -4.40
N LYS A 78 -4.47 5.66 -5.69
CA LYS A 78 -4.35 4.70 -6.78
C LYS A 78 -3.78 5.36 -8.02
N GLY A 79 -3.26 4.54 -8.93
CA GLY A 79 -2.80 5.04 -10.21
C GLY A 79 -1.99 4.00 -10.96
N THR A 80 -1.04 4.48 -11.74
CA THR A 80 -0.10 3.64 -12.49
C THR A 80 1.32 3.80 -11.98
N PHE A 81 2.19 2.85 -12.32
CA PHE A 81 3.60 2.96 -12.02
C PHE A 81 4.47 2.44 -13.16
N ASP A 82 5.67 3.00 -13.26
CA ASP A 82 6.74 2.49 -14.09
C ASP A 82 7.73 1.72 -13.20
N LEU A 83 7.99 0.46 -13.54
CA LEU A 83 9.01 -0.33 -12.87
C LEU A 83 10.39 0.10 -13.37
N ILE A 84 11.27 0.50 -12.45
CA ILE A 84 12.65 0.90 -12.76
C ILE A 84 13.61 -0.27 -12.55
N GLU A 85 13.44 -0.99 -11.44
CA GLU A 85 14.31 -2.09 -11.05
C GLU A 85 13.54 -3.09 -10.19
N GLU A 86 13.74 -4.38 -10.45
CA GLU A 86 13.23 -5.47 -9.62
C GLU A 86 14.35 -6.46 -9.32
N GLN A 87 14.73 -6.52 -8.04
CA GLN A 87 15.68 -7.47 -7.48
C GLN A 87 15.04 -8.15 -6.26
N PRO A 88 15.53 -9.34 -5.83
CA PRO A 88 14.95 -10.09 -4.70
C PRO A 88 14.85 -9.31 -3.37
N ASN A 89 15.70 -8.30 -3.18
CA ASN A 89 15.78 -7.49 -1.97
C ASN A 89 15.58 -5.98 -2.23
N LYS A 90 15.27 -5.57 -3.47
CA LYS A 90 15.12 -4.17 -3.84
C LYS A 90 14.18 -4.03 -5.02
N ILE A 91 13.16 -3.17 -4.89
CA ILE A 91 12.27 -2.81 -5.98
C ILE A 91 12.25 -1.28 -6.08
N SER A 92 12.63 -0.74 -7.24
CA SER A 92 12.57 0.69 -7.52
C SER A 92 11.51 0.95 -8.57
N PHE A 93 10.68 1.96 -8.35
CA PHE A 93 9.55 2.27 -9.23
C PHE A 93 9.18 3.75 -9.14
N ARG A 94 8.52 4.25 -10.19
CA ARG A 94 7.96 5.60 -10.24
C ARG A 94 6.44 5.53 -10.21
N LEU A 95 5.82 6.17 -9.22
CA LEU A 95 4.38 6.25 -9.05
C LEU A 95 3.79 7.45 -9.78
N HIS A 96 2.60 7.22 -10.36
CA HIS A 96 1.75 8.21 -11.02
C HIS A 96 0.35 8.13 -10.41
N GLY A 97 0.23 8.47 -9.12
CA GLY A 97 -1.05 8.59 -8.42
C GLY A 97 -1.47 10.02 -8.18
N ASP A 98 -2.57 10.18 -7.45
CA ASP A 98 -3.08 11.48 -7.06
C ASP A 98 -2.26 12.07 -5.90
N LYS A 99 -1.93 11.21 -4.92
CA LYS A 99 -1.18 11.59 -3.71
C LYS A 99 0.30 11.21 -3.81
N LEU A 100 0.60 9.98 -4.21
CA LEU A 100 1.99 9.50 -4.35
C LEU A 100 2.47 9.69 -5.78
N LYS A 101 3.56 10.45 -5.92
CA LYS A 101 4.17 10.78 -7.21
C LYS A 101 5.68 10.61 -7.16
N GLY A 102 6.26 10.28 -8.31
CA GLY A 102 7.70 10.16 -8.45
C GLY A 102 8.26 8.83 -7.94
N GLU A 103 9.56 8.77 -7.76
CA GLU A 103 10.37 7.60 -7.48
C GLU A 103 10.38 7.20 -6.02
N PHE A 104 10.22 5.90 -5.82
CA PHE A 104 10.30 5.21 -4.55
C PHE A 104 11.19 3.98 -4.67
N THR A 105 11.68 3.52 -3.53
CA THR A 105 12.37 2.24 -3.40
C THR A 105 11.82 1.46 -2.23
N LEU A 106 11.46 0.21 -2.47
CA LEU A 106 11.29 -0.83 -1.47
C LEU A 106 12.61 -1.56 -1.30
N ALA A 107 13.17 -1.57 -0.08
CA ALA A 107 14.41 -2.28 0.22
C ALA A 107 14.24 -3.24 1.40
N ARG A 108 14.54 -4.52 1.21
CA ARG A 108 14.41 -5.56 2.24
C ARG A 108 15.48 -5.40 3.31
N LEU A 109 15.08 -5.51 4.58
CA LEU A 109 16.01 -5.46 5.71
C LEU A 109 16.75 -6.79 5.86
N LYS A 110 18.09 -6.74 5.92
CA LYS A 110 18.94 -7.93 6.10
C LYS A 110 18.83 -8.58 7.48
N LYS A 111 18.43 -7.82 8.51
CA LYS A 111 18.32 -8.25 9.91
C LYS A 111 16.87 -8.12 10.42
N GLY A 112 15.89 -8.43 9.57
CA GLY A 112 14.49 -8.53 9.99
C GLY A 112 14.29 -9.69 10.97
N GLN A 113 13.29 -9.61 11.84
CA GLN A 113 12.98 -10.70 12.77
C GLN A 113 12.37 -11.88 12.01
N LYS A 114 11.48 -11.59 11.06
CA LYS A 114 10.74 -12.59 10.27
C LYS A 114 11.21 -12.68 8.82
N GLY A 115 12.11 -11.78 8.41
CA GLY A 115 12.66 -11.73 7.05
C GLY A 115 11.70 -11.15 6.03
N ASN A 116 10.51 -10.69 6.42
CA ASN A 116 9.53 -10.07 5.54
C ASN A 116 9.47 -8.54 5.69
N GLU A 117 10.41 -7.95 6.43
CA GLU A 117 10.47 -6.52 6.68
C GLU A 117 11.23 -5.77 5.57
N TRP A 118 10.58 -4.76 5.00
CA TRP A 118 11.12 -3.85 3.99
C TRP A 118 11.02 -2.40 4.47
N LEU A 119 11.73 -1.51 3.78
CA LEU A 119 11.59 -0.08 3.91
C LEU A 119 11.09 0.51 2.60
N LEU A 120 9.98 1.24 2.65
CA LEU A 120 9.55 2.15 1.60
C LEU A 120 10.21 3.52 1.81
N ILE A 121 10.92 3.99 0.78
CA ILE A 121 11.73 5.21 0.84
C ILE A 121 11.45 6.05 -0.41
N LYS A 122 11.03 7.31 -0.21
CA LYS A 122 10.91 8.30 -1.29
C LYS A 122 12.29 8.76 -1.75
N LYS A 123 12.51 8.86 -3.06
CA LYS A 123 13.74 9.41 -3.66
C LYS A 123 13.60 10.93 -3.87
N ARG A 124 14.73 11.64 -3.98
CA ARG A 124 14.74 13.07 -4.35
C ARG A 124 14.72 13.17 -5.86
N ASP A 125 13.64 13.68 -6.42
CA ASP A 125 13.36 13.66 -7.86
C ASP A 125 12.48 14.83 -8.32
N GLY A 126 12.26 15.81 -7.46
CA GLY A 126 11.43 16.98 -7.71
C GLY A 126 9.96 16.83 -7.30
N TYR A 127 9.50 15.61 -6.95
CA TYR A 127 8.15 15.38 -6.43
C TYR A 127 8.10 15.28 -4.90
N GLU A 128 9.25 15.26 -4.22
CA GLU A 128 9.29 15.18 -2.77
C GLU A 128 8.53 16.32 -2.06
N ASN A 129 7.95 15.98 -0.91
CA ASN A 129 7.35 16.94 0.01
C ASN A 129 7.96 16.76 1.42
N PRO A 130 8.90 17.63 1.83
CA PRO A 130 9.50 17.58 3.16
C PRO A 130 8.50 17.76 4.32
N ASP A 131 7.40 18.47 4.09
CA ASP A 131 6.36 18.75 5.07
C ASP A 131 5.18 17.76 4.99
N TRP A 132 5.45 16.57 4.44
CA TRP A 132 4.43 15.54 4.22
C TRP A 132 3.66 15.18 5.49
N LYS A 133 2.33 15.26 5.40
CA LYS A 133 1.40 14.81 6.45
C LYS A 133 0.45 13.79 5.87
N MET A 134 0.24 12.72 6.63
CA MET A 134 -0.76 11.73 6.30
C MET A 134 -2.16 12.29 6.58
N THR A 135 -3.07 12.08 5.65
CA THR A 135 -4.49 12.41 5.79
C THR A 135 -5.29 11.14 5.61
N LEU A 136 -6.36 10.96 6.39
CA LEU A 136 -7.25 9.82 6.20
C LEU A 136 -8.11 10.01 4.96
N ALA A 137 -8.35 8.92 4.23
CA ALA A 137 -9.32 8.82 3.16
C ALA A 137 -10.69 8.37 3.68
N LEU A 138 -10.75 7.68 4.83
CA LEU A 138 -12.01 7.31 5.48
C LEU A 138 -12.58 8.51 6.24
N THR A 139 -13.45 9.29 5.59
CA THR A 139 -14.28 10.31 6.26
C THR A 139 -15.54 9.67 6.86
N PRO A 140 -16.24 10.34 7.81
CA PRO A 140 -17.52 9.86 8.32
C PRO A 140 -18.54 9.57 7.20
N GLU A 141 -18.65 10.46 6.23
CA GLU A 141 -19.57 10.34 5.10
C GLU A 141 -19.19 9.15 4.21
N LYS A 142 -17.89 8.96 3.96
CA LYS A 142 -17.41 7.79 3.21
C LYS A 142 -17.72 6.51 3.96
N LYS A 143 -17.54 6.48 5.28
CA LYS A 143 -17.84 5.31 6.12
C LYS A 143 -19.31 4.90 6.03
N GLU A 144 -20.24 5.85 6.03
CA GLU A 144 -21.68 5.57 5.87
C GLU A 144 -22.04 4.97 4.51
N SER A 145 -21.27 5.30 3.47
CA SER A 145 -21.48 4.74 2.13
C SER A 145 -20.92 3.33 1.94
N LEU A 146 -20.05 2.87 2.85
CA LEU A 146 -19.41 1.55 2.73
C LEU A 146 -20.39 0.43 3.06
N LYS A 147 -20.31 -0.63 2.26
CA LYS A 147 -21.08 -1.85 2.47
C LYS A 147 -20.19 -2.93 3.07
N VAL A 148 -20.77 -3.74 3.96
CA VAL A 148 -20.12 -4.96 4.44
C VAL A 148 -19.99 -5.91 3.25
N ARG A 149 -18.77 -6.34 2.96
CA ARG A 149 -18.47 -7.26 1.87
C ARG A 149 -17.21 -8.03 2.21
N ALA A 150 -17.29 -9.36 2.12
CA ALA A 150 -16.11 -10.19 2.19
C ALA A 150 -15.24 -9.92 0.95
N PRO A 151 -13.93 -9.71 1.11
CA PRO A 151 -13.02 -9.68 -0.03
C PRO A 151 -13.16 -11.01 -0.78
N SER A 152 -13.10 -11.00 -2.11
CA SER A 152 -13.18 -12.24 -2.92
C SER A 152 -11.97 -13.17 -2.75
N CYS A 153 -11.09 -12.83 -1.81
CA CYS A 153 -9.82 -13.48 -1.57
C CYS A 153 -9.99 -14.21 -0.25
N ASP A 154 -10.01 -15.54 -0.30
CA ASP A 154 -9.77 -16.36 0.87
C ASP A 154 -8.34 -16.07 1.35
N VAL A 155 -8.18 -15.09 2.23
CA VAL A 155 -6.98 -14.90 3.03
C VAL A 155 -6.91 -16.09 4.00
N SER A 156 -6.27 -17.16 3.54
CA SER A 156 -6.05 -18.41 4.28
C SER A 156 -4.71 -18.38 5.00
#